data_AF-C7ZQQ1-F1
#
_entry.id   AF-C7ZQQ1-F1
#
_cell.length_a   1.000
_cell.length_b   1.000
_cell.length_c   1.000
_cell.angle_alpha   90.00
_cell.angle_beta   90.00
_cell.angle_gamma   90.00
#
_symmetry.space_group_name_H-M   'P 1'
#
loop_
_entity.id
_entity.type
_entity.pdbx_description
1 polymer ?
#
loop_
_entity_poly.entity_id
_entity_poly.type
_entity_poly.pdbx_seq_one_letter_code
_entity_poly.pdbx_strand_id
1 'polypeptide(L)' 'EIKYLIKYFITYVLKTKFFLAFYAIYKAIIIERNIRGAFKGASFIPLNLEAIVLKLNI' A
#
# COMPACT_ATOMS: atom_id res chain seq x y z
N GLU A 1 -26.36 17.31 1.85
CA GLU A 1 -25.29 18.21 2.33
C GLU A 1 -24.07 17.45 2.86
N ILE A 2 -24.22 16.59 3.88
CA ILE A 2 -23.14 15.79 4.48
C ILE A 2 -22.35 14.95 3.45
N LYS A 3 -23.01 14.29 2.49
CA LYS A 3 -22.34 13.52 1.42
C LYS A 3 -21.39 14.36 0.56
N TYR A 4 -21.76 15.62 0.30
CA TYR A 4 -20.93 16.54 -0.47
C TYR A 4 -19.75 17.06 0.36
N LEU A 5 -19.98 17.33 1.66
CA LEU A 5 -18.92 17.70 2.60
C LEU A 5 -17.91 16.57 2.80
N ILE A 6 -18.36 15.31 2.97
CA ILE A 6 -17.48 14.13 3.05
C ILE A 6 -16.66 13.98 1.76
N LYS A 7 -17.29 14.10 0.59
CA LYS A 7 -16.58 14.03 -0.69
C LYS A 7 -15.55 15.17 -0.82
N TYR A 8 -15.91 16.38 -0.42
CA TYR A 8 -15.01 17.53 -0.42
C TYR A 8 -13.83 17.31 0.53
N PHE A 9 -14.07 16.84 1.75
CA PHE A 9 -13.03 16.50 2.74
C PHE A 9 -12.12 15.36 2.29
N ILE A 10 -12.64 14.32 1.62
CA ILE A 10 -11.84 13.24 1.04
C ILE A 10 -10.94 13.79 -0.08
N THR A 11 -11.48 14.68 -0.91
CA THR A 11 -10.72 15.35 -1.98
C THR A 11 -9.70 16.34 -1.41
N TYR A 12 -10.01 16.94 -0.25
CA TYR A 12 -9.20 17.93 0.47
C TYR A 12 -8.43 17.31 1.65
N VAL A 13 -8.14 16.01 1.62
CA VAL A 13 -7.06 15.52 2.47
C VAL A 13 -5.79 16.14 1.91
N LEU A 14 -5.24 17.12 2.63
CA LEU A 14 -3.98 17.78 2.28
C LEU A 14 -2.94 16.70 1.92
N LYS A 15 -2.35 16.82 0.73
CA LYS A 15 -1.34 15.87 0.23
C LYS A 15 -0.30 15.55 1.30
N THR A 16 0.18 16.57 2.02
CA THR A 16 1.16 16.41 3.10
C THR A 16 0.65 15.52 4.23
N LYS A 17 -0.60 15.67 4.67
CA LYS A 17 -1.21 14.82 5.71
C LYS A 17 -1.42 13.39 5.22
N PHE A 18 -1.92 13.23 4.00
CA PHE A 18 -2.11 11.90 3.40
C PHE A 18 -0.78 11.16 3.25
N PHE A 19 0.22 11.78 2.62
CA PHE A 19 1.50 11.14 2.34
C PHE A 19 2.28 10.84 3.62
N LEU A 20 2.24 11.71 4.63
CA LEU A 20 2.87 11.43 5.92
C LEU A 20 2.23 10.22 6.61
N ALA A 21 0.90 10.17 6.67
CA ALA A 21 0.18 9.04 7.26
C ALA A 21 0.42 7.75 6.48
N PHE A 22 0.36 7.81 5.15
CA PHE A 22 0.65 6.68 4.27
C PHE A 22 2.08 6.16 4.46
N TYR A 23 3.08 7.04 4.50
CA TYR A 23 4.49 6.65 4.67
C TYR A 23 4.76 5.98 6.02
N ALA A 24 4.18 6.52 7.10
CA ALA A 24 4.30 5.93 8.44
C ALA A 24 3.70 4.52 8.48
N ILE A 25 2.50 4.34 7.92
CA ILE A 25 1.85 3.03 7.84
C ILE A 25 2.64 2.09 6.93
N TYR A 26 3.08 2.55 5.75
CA TYR A 26 3.91 1.77 4.83
C TYR A 26 5.15 1.21 5.52
N LYS A 27 5.89 2.05 6.26
CA LYS A 27 7.05 1.59 7.04
C LYS A 27 6.69 0.58 8.12
N ALA A 28 5.54 0.73 8.77
CA ALA A 28 5.09 -0.19 9.81
C ALA A 28 4.61 -1.55 9.26
N ILE A 29 4.05 -1.59 8.04
CA ILE A 29 3.46 -2.81 7.47
C ILE A 29 4.39 -3.57 6.52
N ILE A 30 5.43 -2.93 5.97
CA ILE A 30 6.45 -3.57 5.12
C ILE A 30 7.46 -4.31 6.01
N ILE A 31 6.95 -5.32 6.71
CA ILE A 31 7.73 -6.25 7.52
C ILE A 31 7.64 -7.65 6.90
N GLU A 32 8.67 -8.48 7.10
CA GLU A 32 8.79 -9.78 6.45
C GLU A 32 7.53 -10.65 6.60
N ARG A 33 6.93 -10.70 7.79
CA ARG A 33 5.70 -11.45 8.06
C ARG A 33 4.53 -11.02 7.17
N ASN A 34 4.32 -9.71 7.03
CA ASN A 34 3.20 -9.16 6.26
C ASN A 34 3.43 -9.33 4.75
N ILE A 35 4.68 -9.15 4.32
CA ILE A 35 5.10 -9.37 2.92
C ILE A 35 4.89 -10.84 2.54
N ARG A 36 5.35 -11.78 3.36
CA ARG A 36 5.13 -13.23 3.15
C ARG A 36 3.64 -13.59 3.11
N GLY A 37 2.82 -12.99 3.96
CA GLY A 37 1.36 -13.17 3.95
C GLY A 37 0.69 -12.66 2.68
N ALA A 38 1.07 -11.45 2.23
CA ALA A 38 0.53 -10.84 1.01
C ALA A 38 0.86 -11.67 -0.24
N PHE A 39 2.11 -12.15 -0.37
CA PHE A 39 2.51 -12.99 -1.50
C PHE A 39 1.80 -14.34 -1.52
N LYS A 40 1.63 -14.99 -0.35
CA LYS A 40 0.83 -16.21 -0.22
C LYS A 40 -0.61 -16.03 -0.74
N GLY A 41 -1.26 -14.91 -0.40
CA GLY A 41 -2.62 -14.60 -0.84
C GLY A 41 -2.73 -14.33 -2.35
N ALA A 42 -1.66 -13.88 -2.99
CA ALA A 42 -1.61 -13.59 -4.42
C ALA A 42 -1.20 -14.79 -5.29
N SER A 43 -1.12 -16.00 -4.71
CA SER A 43 -0.55 -17.21 -5.35
C SER A 43 0.88 -17.02 -5.85
N PHE A 44 1.56 -15.97 -5.41
CA PHE A 44 2.97 -15.74 -5.64
C PHE A 44 3.74 -16.49 -4.56
N ILE A 45 4.39 -17.57 -4.96
CA ILE A 45 5.30 -18.29 -4.07
C ILE A 45 6.48 -17.35 -3.75
N PRO A 46 6.69 -16.93 -2.50
CA PRO A 46 7.74 -15.99 -2.13
C PRO A 46 9.07 -16.72 -1.98
N LEU A 47 9.48 -17.42 -3.04
CA LEU A 47 10.77 -18.13 -3.05
C LEU A 47 11.78 -17.52 -4.00
N ASN A 48 11.37 -16.64 -4.93
CA ASN A 48 12.33 -15.93 -5.76
C ASN A 48 11.96 -14.46 -5.96
N LEU A 49 12.68 -13.58 -5.27
CA LEU A 49 12.59 -12.14 -5.41
C LEU A 49 12.88 -11.70 -6.86
N GLU A 50 13.82 -12.37 -7.54
CA GLU A 50 14.16 -12.11 -8.94
C GLU A 50 12.98 -12.40 -9.87
N ALA A 51 12.24 -13.48 -9.61
CA ALA A 51 11.06 -13.83 -10.40
C ALA A 51 9.92 -12.80 -10.26
N ILE A 52 9.82 -12.16 -9.09
CA ILE A 52 8.85 -11.08 -8.85
C ILE A 52 9.28 -9.82 -9.60
N VAL A 53 10.55 -9.42 -9.51
CA VAL A 53 11.09 -8.25 -10.21
C VAL A 53 10.96 -8.41 -11.73
N LEU A 54 11.33 -9.57 -12.28
CA LEU A 54 11.16 -9.89 -13.70
C LEU A 54 9.70 -9.79 -14.17
N LYS A 55 8.75 -10.19 -13.34
CA LYS A 55 7.32 -10.16 -13.70
C LYS A 55 6.69 -8.76 -13.56
N LEU A 56 7.25 -7.91 -12.70
CA LEU A 56 6.78 -6.53 -12.53
C LEU A 56 7.28 -5.60 -13.63
N ASN A 57 8.26 -6.01 -14.44
CA ASN A 57 8.74 -5.29 -15.63
C ASN A 57 9.07 -3.80 -15.33
N ILE A 58 9.71 -3.55 -14.17
CA ILE A 58 10.24 -2.25 -13.72
C ILE A 58 11.70 -2.13 -14.15
#